data_AF-A0A2D7GCL3-F1
#
_entry.id   AF-A0A2D7GCL3-F1
#
_cell.length_a   1.000
_cell.length_b   1.000
_cell.length_c   1.000
_cell.angle_alpha   90.00
_cell.angle_beta   90.00
_cell.angle_gamma   90.00
#
_symmetry.space_group_name_H-M   'P 1'
#
loop_
_entity.id
_entity.type
_entity.pdbx_description
1 polymer ?
#
loop_
_entity_poly.entity_id
_entity_poly.type
_entity_poly.pdbx_seq_one_letter_code
_entity_poly.pdbx_strand_id
1 'polypeptide(L)'
;MSLYKDPKHTKSVWVSQSKPAREEKPWGYEETWQGFSGVHGKMLYIKEGYRTSLKYHKLKNEVLFLLSGEAEVLFGDELSFTDPVAHPLREKKMIAGNTLLVQSGCPYRIKAVKDCQIIEIGNNRQDVPVRIEDDYGRVE
;
A
#
# COMPACT_ATOMS: atom_id res chain seq x y z
N MET A 1 32.08 -11.99 -32.52
CA MET A 1 32.51 -11.93 -31.11
C MET A 1 31.33 -12.41 -30.28
N SER A 2 31.44 -13.57 -29.59
CA SER A 2 30.31 -14.10 -28.80
C SER A 2 30.01 -13.15 -27.65
N LEU A 3 28.78 -12.65 -27.59
CA LEU A 3 28.29 -11.80 -26.50
C LEU A 3 28.07 -12.58 -25.19
N TYR A 4 28.30 -13.90 -25.19
CA TYR A 4 27.99 -14.78 -24.08
C TYR A 4 29.24 -15.46 -23.53
N LYS A 5 29.50 -15.18 -22.25
CA LYS A 5 30.31 -16.04 -21.37
C LYS A 5 29.37 -17.09 -20.77
N ASP A 6 29.84 -18.33 -20.62
CA ASP A 6 29.06 -19.38 -19.97
C ASP A 6 28.64 -18.93 -18.56
N PRO A 7 27.33 -18.89 -18.26
CA PRO A 7 26.86 -18.41 -16.97
C PRO A 7 27.15 -19.43 -15.88
N LYS A 8 27.69 -18.98 -14.73
CA LYS A 8 27.90 -19.83 -13.53
C LYS A 8 26.59 -20.42 -12.97
N HIS A 9 25.47 -19.72 -13.16
CA HIS A 9 24.13 -20.17 -12.78
C HIS A 9 23.13 -19.80 -13.87
N THR A 10 22.30 -20.76 -14.28
CA THR A 10 21.20 -20.52 -15.23
C THR A 10 20.09 -19.74 -14.52
N LYS A 11 19.75 -18.56 -15.04
CA LYS A 11 18.54 -17.82 -14.65
C LYS A 11 17.39 -18.23 -15.56
N SER A 12 16.17 -18.24 -15.05
CA SER A 12 14.98 -18.64 -15.81
C SER A 12 13.83 -17.66 -15.58
N VAL A 13 12.81 -17.73 -16.42
CA VAL A 13 11.52 -17.07 -16.29
C VAL A 13 10.44 -18.13 -16.39
N TRP A 14 9.41 -18.03 -15.55
CA TRP A 14 8.28 -18.94 -15.58
C TRP A 14 7.00 -18.19 -15.23
N VAL A 15 5.88 -18.67 -15.75
CA VAL A 15 4.57 -18.18 -15.36
C VAL A 15 4.14 -18.96 -14.12
N SER A 16 3.81 -18.24 -13.05
CA SER A 16 3.12 -18.80 -11.90
C SER A 16 1.68 -18.29 -11.90
N GLN A 17 0.77 -19.11 -11.37
CA GLN A 17 -0.56 -18.65 -11.06
C GLN A 17 -0.58 -18.21 -9.60
N SER A 18 -0.73 -16.90 -9.36
CA SER A 18 -1.14 -16.45 -8.04
C SER A 18 -2.59 -16.91 -7.82
N LYS A 19 -2.87 -17.52 -6.68
CA LYS A 19 -4.23 -17.59 -6.15
C LYS A 19 -4.35 -16.38 -5.24
N PRO A 20 -4.84 -15.22 -5.73
CA PRO A 20 -5.03 -14.08 -4.86
C PRO A 20 -5.92 -14.50 -3.70
N ALA A 21 -5.35 -14.51 -2.50
CA ALA A 21 -6.14 -14.70 -1.30
C ALA A 21 -6.93 -13.40 -1.14
N ARG A 22 -8.23 -13.48 -1.43
CA ARG A 22 -9.16 -12.40 -1.17
C ARG A 22 -9.50 -12.40 0.30
N GLU A 23 -9.16 -11.31 0.97
CA GLU A 23 -9.50 -11.09 2.37
C GLU A 23 -10.50 -9.94 2.45
N GLU A 24 -11.70 -10.23 2.95
CA GLU A 24 -12.73 -9.21 3.16
C GLU A 24 -12.30 -8.26 4.28
N LYS A 25 -12.55 -6.97 4.06
CA LYS A 25 -12.30 -5.91 5.02
C LYS A 25 -13.57 -5.10 5.23
N PRO A 26 -13.73 -4.44 6.39
CA PRO A 26 -14.87 -3.58 6.63
C PRO A 26 -15.06 -2.43 5.61
N TRP A 27 -14.00 -2.07 4.87
CA TRP A 27 -13.99 -1.03 3.84
C TRP A 27 -14.03 -1.55 2.40
N GLY A 28 -14.10 -2.86 2.19
CA GLY A 28 -14.00 -3.50 0.89
C GLY A 28 -13.24 -4.82 0.97
N TYR A 29 -12.19 -5.01 0.18
CA TYR A 29 -11.38 -6.22 0.27
C TYR A 29 -9.96 -5.99 -0.21
N GLU A 30 -9.09 -6.94 0.10
CA GLU A 30 -7.76 -7.03 -0.47
C GLU A 30 -7.52 -8.34 -1.19
N GLU A 31 -6.75 -8.29 -2.27
CA GLU A 31 -6.22 -9.45 -2.97
C GLU A 31 -4.69 -9.38 -2.95
N THR A 32 -4.03 -10.42 -2.49
CA THR A 32 -2.57 -10.44 -2.34
C THR A 32 -1.90 -11.42 -3.28
N TRP A 33 -0.76 -11.05 -3.85
CA TRP A 33 0.09 -11.95 -4.63
C TRP A 33 1.55 -11.83 -4.18
N GLN A 34 2.28 -12.93 -4.35
CA GLN A 34 3.67 -13.03 -3.94
C GLN A 34 4.60 -12.84 -5.13
N GLY A 35 5.65 -12.04 -4.94
CA GLY A 35 6.81 -11.98 -5.83
C GLY A 35 8.00 -12.76 -5.28
N PHE A 36 9.18 -12.53 -5.86
CA PHE A 36 10.43 -13.04 -5.32
C PHE A 36 10.88 -12.22 -4.10
N SER A 37 11.58 -12.87 -3.16
CA SER A 37 12.46 -12.27 -2.15
C SER A 37 12.04 -10.88 -1.63
N GLY A 38 10.97 -10.82 -0.83
CA GLY A 38 10.56 -9.60 -0.13
C GLY A 38 9.71 -8.62 -0.94
N VAL A 39 9.47 -8.89 -2.24
CA VAL A 39 8.48 -8.19 -3.05
C VAL A 39 7.10 -8.80 -2.80
N HIS A 40 6.18 -7.98 -2.33
CA HIS A 40 4.76 -8.35 -2.26
C HIS A 40 3.92 -7.29 -2.97
N GLY A 41 2.86 -7.77 -3.60
CA GLY A 41 1.87 -6.91 -4.23
C GLY A 41 0.49 -7.19 -3.65
N LYS A 42 -0.31 -6.13 -3.57
CA LYS A 42 -1.67 -6.19 -3.09
C LYS A 42 -2.54 -5.30 -3.96
N MET A 43 -3.76 -5.74 -4.24
CA MET A 43 -4.81 -4.91 -4.79
C MET A 43 -5.79 -4.64 -3.66
N LEU A 44 -6.03 -3.36 -3.39
CA LEU A 44 -7.08 -2.92 -2.49
C LEU A 44 -8.28 -2.53 -3.34
N TYR A 45 -9.44 -3.06 -2.99
CA TYR A 45 -10.72 -2.47 -3.40
C TYR A 45 -11.34 -1.77 -2.20
N ILE A 46 -11.56 -0.46 -2.33
CA ILE A 46 -12.17 0.36 -1.28
C ILE A 46 -13.51 0.87 -1.80
N LYS A 47 -14.58 0.56 -1.08
CA LYS A 47 -15.95 0.97 -1.44
C LYS A 47 -16.16 2.46 -1.23
N GLU A 48 -16.90 3.11 -2.12
CA GLU A 48 -17.30 4.51 -2.01
C GLU A 48 -17.81 4.86 -0.60
N GLY A 49 -17.27 5.95 -0.04
CA GLY A 49 -17.61 6.45 1.30
C GLY A 49 -16.86 5.74 2.44
N TYR A 50 -16.17 4.64 2.18
CA TYR A 50 -15.38 3.92 3.19
C TYR A 50 -13.92 4.36 3.18
N ARG A 51 -13.21 4.10 4.28
CA ARG A 51 -11.80 4.47 4.45
C ARG A 51 -11.00 3.42 5.19
N THR A 52 -9.70 3.41 4.92
CA THR A 52 -8.73 2.62 5.68
C THR A 52 -8.46 3.27 7.04
N SER A 53 -7.85 2.53 7.97
CA SER A 53 -7.33 3.11 9.21
C SER A 53 -6.31 4.19 8.90
N LEU A 54 -6.22 5.22 9.76
CA LEU A 54 -5.04 6.08 9.81
C LEU A 54 -3.94 5.26 10.48
N LYS A 55 -2.85 5.04 9.75
CA LYS A 55 -1.80 4.11 10.17
C LYS A 55 -0.46 4.50 9.60
N TYR A 56 0.58 3.93 10.17
CA TYR A 56 1.94 3.96 9.60
C TYR A 56 2.60 2.58 9.76
N HIS A 57 3.65 2.36 8.98
CA HIS A 57 4.49 1.17 9.05
C HIS A 57 5.83 1.52 9.68
N LYS A 58 6.36 0.67 10.57
CA LYS A 58 7.64 0.95 11.25
C LYS A 58 8.84 0.71 10.33
N LEU A 59 8.72 -0.27 9.43
CA LEU A 59 9.84 -0.75 8.60
C LEU A 59 9.51 -0.77 7.11
N LYS A 60 8.23 -0.85 6.75
CA LYS A 60 7.79 -0.96 5.36
C LYS A 60 7.72 0.40 4.67
N ASN A 61 8.34 0.47 3.49
CA ASN A 61 8.08 1.48 2.47
C ASN A 61 7.10 0.91 1.44
N GLU A 62 6.23 1.75 0.90
CA GLU A 62 5.23 1.34 -0.06
C GLU A 62 4.89 2.41 -1.09
N VAL A 63 4.48 1.93 -2.26
CA VAL A 63 3.96 2.71 -3.36
C VAL A 63 2.53 2.25 -3.60
N LEU A 64 1.60 3.18 -3.56
CA LEU A 64 0.20 2.94 -3.87
C LEU A 64 -0.15 3.65 -5.17
N PHE A 65 -0.54 2.90 -6.19
CA PHE A 65 -0.96 3.39 -7.50
C PHE A 65 -2.47 3.25 -7.62
N LEU A 66 -3.17 4.36 -7.83
CA LEU A 66 -4.61 4.33 -8.03
C LEU A 66 -4.92 3.90 -9.46
N LEU A 67 -5.41 2.66 -9.62
CA LEU A 67 -5.71 2.08 -10.92
C LEU A 67 -7.02 2.63 -11.47
N SER A 68 -8.05 2.73 -10.63
CA SER A 68 -9.38 3.22 -11.00
C SER A 68 -10.09 3.85 -9.80
N GLY A 69 -11.08 4.70 -10.08
CA GLY A 69 -11.85 5.42 -9.06
C GLY A 69 -11.27 6.79 -8.70
N GLU A 70 -11.68 7.29 -7.53
CA GLU A 70 -11.25 8.57 -6.97
C GLU A 70 -11.14 8.45 -5.45
N ALA A 71 -10.03 8.93 -4.87
CA ALA A 71 -9.79 8.86 -3.44
C ALA A 71 -9.34 10.19 -2.85
N GLU A 72 -9.61 10.38 -1.57
CA GLU A 72 -9.00 11.37 -0.70
C GLU A 72 -7.93 10.68 0.14
N VAL A 73 -6.74 11.27 0.20
CA VAL A 73 -5.65 10.78 1.03
C VAL A 73 -5.30 11.83 2.07
N LEU A 74 -5.37 11.41 3.35
CA LEU A 74 -4.82 12.14 4.48
C LEU A 74 -3.43 11.57 4.78
N PHE A 75 -2.39 12.39 4.87
CA PHE A 75 -1.01 11.93 5.07
C PHE A 75 -0.13 12.97 5.77
N GLY A 76 0.90 12.49 6.47
CA GLY A 76 1.87 13.32 7.18
C GLY A 76 3.29 12.80 7.00
N ASP A 77 4.23 13.46 7.67
CA ASP A 77 5.57 12.95 7.91
C ASP A 77 5.64 12.23 9.27
N GLU A 78 6.80 11.66 9.61
CA GLU A 78 6.99 10.90 10.85
C GLU A 78 6.77 11.73 12.14
N LEU A 79 6.85 13.06 12.05
CA LEU A 79 6.70 13.97 13.19
C LEU A 79 5.26 14.42 13.39
N SER A 80 4.34 14.05 12.49
CA SER A 80 2.96 14.53 12.51
C SER A 80 2.16 14.13 13.75
N PHE A 81 2.63 13.17 14.54
CA PHE A 81 2.01 12.79 15.83
C PHE A 81 2.76 13.28 17.07
N THR A 82 4.01 13.70 16.93
CA THR A 82 4.79 14.23 18.05
C THR A 82 4.72 15.76 18.10
N ASP A 83 4.62 16.42 16.96
CA ASP A 83 4.42 17.87 16.83
C ASP A 83 3.42 18.18 15.69
N PRO A 84 2.11 17.98 15.91
CA PRO A 84 1.09 18.18 14.88
C PRO A 84 0.90 19.65 14.47
N VAL A 85 1.42 20.61 15.25
CA VAL A 85 1.32 22.04 14.93
C VAL A 85 2.37 22.40 13.88
N ALA A 86 3.62 21.97 14.07
CA ALA A 86 4.67 22.18 13.07
C ALA A 86 4.56 21.21 11.88
N HIS A 87 4.05 19.99 12.13
CA HIS A 87 3.93 18.93 11.15
C HIS A 87 2.46 18.48 10.98
N PRO A 88 1.58 19.33 10.44
CA PRO A 88 0.18 18.97 10.30
C PRO A 88 -0.01 17.86 9.24
N LEU A 89 -1.01 17.02 9.48
CA LEU A 89 -1.53 16.14 8.43
C LEU A 89 -2.06 16.98 7.27
N ARG A 90 -1.86 16.49 6.05
CA ARG A 90 -2.28 17.13 4.80
C ARG A 90 -3.25 16.23 4.07
N GLU A 91 -4.15 16.83 3.30
CA GLU A 91 -5.09 16.10 2.47
C GLU A 91 -4.86 16.37 0.98
N LYS A 92 -5.02 15.34 0.15
CA LYS A 92 -4.95 15.47 -1.30
C LYS A 92 -5.86 14.47 -2.00
N LYS A 93 -6.53 14.92 -3.06
CA LYS A 93 -7.26 14.05 -3.97
C LYS A 93 -6.30 13.24 -4.85
N MET A 94 -6.58 11.96 -5.01
CA MET A 94 -5.97 11.07 -5.99
C MET A 94 -7.01 10.64 -7.03
N ILE A 95 -6.60 10.68 -8.29
CA ILE A 95 -7.34 10.12 -9.43
C ILE A 95 -6.53 9.00 -10.10
N ALA A 96 -7.16 8.26 -11.01
CA ALA A 96 -6.49 7.18 -11.73
C ALA A 96 -5.17 7.64 -12.37
N GLY A 97 -4.12 6.83 -12.20
CA GLY A 97 -2.76 7.15 -12.63
C GLY A 97 -1.91 7.87 -11.57
N ASN A 98 -2.50 8.39 -10.49
CA ASN A 98 -1.72 8.99 -9.40
C ASN A 98 -1.05 7.92 -8.52
N THR A 99 0.07 8.31 -7.94
CA THR A 99 0.81 7.51 -6.96
C THR A 99 0.91 8.22 -5.62
N LEU A 100 0.82 7.44 -4.55
CA LEU A 100 1.19 7.83 -3.20
C LEU A 100 2.46 7.06 -2.82
N LEU A 101 3.51 7.79 -2.47
CA LEU A 101 4.78 7.23 -2.02
C LEU A 101 4.84 7.39 -0.51
N VAL A 102 4.91 6.27 0.22
CA VAL A 102 4.90 6.25 1.68
C VAL A 102 6.22 5.67 2.18
N GLN A 103 6.97 6.50 2.90
CA GLN A 103 8.13 6.04 3.65
C GLN A 103 7.69 5.49 5.01
N SER A 104 8.44 4.52 5.54
CA SER A 104 8.27 4.02 6.90
C SER A 104 8.27 5.18 7.91
N GLY A 105 7.40 5.10 8.91
CA GLY A 105 7.19 6.15 9.92
C GLY A 105 6.12 7.18 9.52
N CYS A 106 5.85 7.37 8.22
CA CYS A 106 4.90 8.38 7.77
C CYS A 106 3.44 7.87 7.85
N PRO A 107 2.53 8.62 8.50
CA PRO A 107 1.14 8.24 8.57
C PRO A 107 0.37 8.55 7.30
N TYR A 108 -0.58 7.68 6.98
CA TYR A 108 -1.55 7.93 5.93
C TYR A 108 -2.87 7.17 6.13
N ARG A 109 -3.90 7.67 5.46
CA ARG A 109 -5.24 7.10 5.34
C ARG A 109 -5.77 7.37 3.94
N ILE A 110 -6.42 6.37 3.36
CA ILE A 110 -7.13 6.48 2.09
C ILE A 110 -8.63 6.35 2.34
N LYS A 111 -9.41 7.29 1.80
CA LYS A 111 -10.87 7.27 1.74
C LYS A 111 -11.33 7.26 0.29
N ALA A 112 -12.19 6.31 -0.07
CA ALA A 112 -12.76 6.25 -1.40
C ALA A 112 -13.86 7.32 -1.55
N VAL A 113 -13.68 8.24 -2.50
CA VAL A 113 -14.73 9.18 -2.95
C VAL A 113 -15.66 8.50 -3.95
N LYS A 114 -15.11 7.56 -4.73
CA LYS A 114 -15.81 6.56 -5.54
C LYS A 114 -15.14 5.22 -5.29
N ASP A 115 -15.79 4.12 -5.65
CA ASP A 115 -15.16 2.80 -5.63
C ASP A 115 -13.77 2.84 -6.26
N CYS A 116 -12.75 2.44 -5.49
CA CYS A 116 -11.35 2.54 -5.88
C CYS A 116 -10.69 1.18 -5.97
N GLN A 117 -9.86 1.00 -6.99
CA GLN A 117 -8.86 -0.06 -7.04
C GLN A 117 -7.46 0.55 -6.94
N ILE A 118 -6.67 0.06 -5.98
CA ILE A 118 -5.33 0.58 -5.69
C ILE A 118 -4.35 -0.58 -5.66
N ILE A 119 -3.33 -0.50 -6.51
CA ILE A 119 -2.20 -1.43 -6.49
C ILE A 119 -1.21 -0.92 -5.45
N GLU A 120 -0.89 -1.74 -4.47
CA GLU A 120 0.16 -1.52 -3.50
C GLU A 120 1.35 -2.43 -3.82
N ILE A 121 2.55 -1.83 -3.86
CA ILE A 121 3.82 -2.54 -3.93
C ILE A 121 4.66 -2.06 -2.76
N GLY A 122 5.18 -2.99 -1.97
CA GLY A 122 6.03 -2.64 -0.84
C GLY A 122 7.15 -3.64 -0.61
N ASN A 123 7.97 -3.32 0.39
CA ASN A 123 8.95 -4.23 0.97
C ASN A 123 8.50 -4.71 2.36
N ASN A 124 9.28 -5.57 3.02
CA ASN A 124 9.07 -5.92 4.43
C ASN A 124 7.65 -6.41 4.75
N ARG A 125 7.16 -7.42 4.00
CA ARG A 125 5.81 -8.00 4.12
C ARG A 125 5.34 -8.32 5.54
N GLN A 126 6.26 -8.65 6.44
CA GLN A 126 5.94 -9.05 7.82
C GLN A 126 5.66 -7.85 8.74
N ASP A 127 5.89 -6.61 8.29
CA ASP A 127 5.67 -5.42 9.09
C ASP A 127 4.16 -5.16 9.30
N VAL A 128 3.75 -5.17 10.56
CA VAL A 128 2.36 -4.94 10.97
C VAL A 128 2.16 -3.42 11.16
N PRO A 129 1.13 -2.82 10.55
CA PRO A 129 0.91 -1.39 10.70
C PRO A 129 0.49 -1.03 12.12
N VAL A 130 1.02 0.09 12.63
CA VAL A 130 0.50 0.73 13.84
C VAL A 130 -0.71 1.56 13.45
N ARG A 131 -1.86 1.29 14.07
CA ARG A 131 -3.12 2.01 13.79
C ARG A 131 -3.33 3.10 14.83
N ILE A 132 -3.64 4.29 14.35
CA ILE A 132 -3.88 5.48 15.17
C ILE A 132 -5.38 5.72 15.32
N GLU A 133 -6.12 5.58 14.21
CA GLU A 133 -7.57 5.70 14.20
C GLU A 133 -8.17 4.65 13.26
N ASP A 134 -9.24 3.99 13.70
CA ASP A 134 -9.95 2.99 12.90
C ASP A 134 -11.47 3.07 13.17
N ASP A 135 -12.26 3.11 12.10
CA ASP A 135 -13.72 3.19 12.19
C ASP A 135 -14.37 1.85 12.59
N TYR A 136 -13.57 0.77 12.65
CA TYR A 136 -14.06 -0.60 12.74
C TYR A 136 -13.52 -1.35 13.97
N GLY A 137 -12.95 -0.61 14.94
CA GLY A 137 -12.50 -1.15 16.21
C GLY A 137 -11.26 -2.06 16.13
N ARG A 138 -10.45 -1.97 15.06
CA ARG A 138 -9.22 -2.78 14.90
C ARG A 138 -7.96 -2.12 15.48
N VAL A 139 -8.15 -1.08 16.31
CA VAL A 139 -7.03 -0.44 17.02
C VAL A 139 -6.49 -1.45 18.03
N GLU A 140 -5.23 -1.82 17.87
CA GLU A 140 -4.41 -2.61 18.81
C GLU A 140 -3.23 -1.74 19.24
#